data_AF-A0A0S8DJ72-F1
#
_entry.id   AF-A0A0S8DJ72-F1
#
_cell.length_a   1.000
_cell.length_b   1.000
_cell.length_c   1.000
_cell.angle_alpha   90.00
_cell.angle_beta   90.00
_cell.angle_gamma   90.00
#
_symmetry.space_group_name_H-M   'P 1'
#
loop_
_entity.id
_entity.type
_entity.pdbx_description
1 polymer ?
#
loop_
_entity_poly.entity_id
_entity_poly.type
_entity_poly.pdbx_seq_one_letter_code
_entity_poly.pdbx_strand_id
1 'polypeptide(L)'
;MDRQVTREEVPSYEIVEEKIKEIDQSIIIIRIFYIFMHIAYKFQLIKNDKLCTVEIPRKMLDGIKKGNAFFEDELTSLINSSLQHTDCWNKV
;
A
#
# COMPACT_ATOMS: atom_id res chain seq x y z
N MET A 1 11.39 15.11 -2.65
CA MET A 1 10.62 15.00 -3.91
C MET A 1 10.03 13.62 -3.94
N ASP A 2 8.70 13.53 -4.05
CA ASP A 2 8.01 12.25 -4.16
C ASP A 2 8.09 11.81 -5.62
N ARG A 3 8.70 10.65 -5.86
CA ARG A 3 8.86 10.10 -7.21
C ARG A 3 7.73 9.14 -7.47
N GLN A 4 6.93 9.37 -8.50
CA GLN A 4 6.02 8.33 -8.98
C GLN A 4 6.86 7.15 -9.48
N VAL A 5 6.51 5.95 -9.02
CA VAL A 5 7.22 4.70 -9.34
C VAL A 5 6.26 3.71 -9.96
N THR A 6 6.78 2.78 -10.75
CA THR A 6 5.99 1.67 -11.29
C THR A 6 5.97 0.49 -10.31
N ARG A 7 5.06 -0.46 -10.53
CA ARG A 7 4.93 -1.66 -9.71
C ARG A 7 6.22 -2.48 -9.63
N GLU A 8 7.05 -2.46 -10.67
CA GLU A 8 8.32 -3.20 -10.74
C GLU A 8 9.41 -2.59 -9.84
N GLU A 9 9.31 -1.30 -9.51
CA GLU A 9 10.24 -0.59 -8.63
C GLU A 9 9.90 -0.75 -7.13
N VAL A 10 8.75 -1.37 -6.83
CA VAL A 10 8.22 -1.54 -5.48
C VAL A 10 8.54 -2.96 -5.00
N PRO A 11 9.32 -3.12 -3.93
CA PRO A 11 9.58 -4.44 -3.36
C PRO A 11 8.26 -5.09 -2.93
N SER A 12 8.09 -6.38 -3.20
CA SER A 12 6.92 -7.15 -2.76
C SER A 12 5.57 -6.56 -3.19
N TYR A 13 5.53 -5.82 -4.30
CA TYR A 13 4.29 -5.22 -4.82
C TYR A 13 3.15 -6.23 -4.94
N GLU A 14 3.45 -7.42 -5.47
CA GLU A 14 2.46 -8.48 -5.69
C GLU A 14 1.75 -8.87 -4.39
N ILE A 15 2.49 -8.94 -3.28
CA ILE A 15 1.96 -9.27 -1.96
C ILE A 15 1.08 -8.13 -1.45
N VAL A 16 1.49 -6.88 -1.63
CA VAL A 16 0.66 -5.71 -1.26
C VAL A 16 -0.65 -5.71 -2.04
N GLU A 17 -0.58 -5.95 -3.35
CA GLU A 17 -1.77 -6.01 -4.21
C GLU A 17 -2.69 -7.16 -3.82
N GLU A 18 -2.13 -8.34 -3.54
CA GLU A 18 -2.87 -9.51 -3.07
C GLU A 18 -3.59 -9.19 -1.75
N LYS A 19 -2.89 -8.65 -0.75
CA LYS A 19 -3.50 -8.28 0.55
C LYS A 19 -4.60 -7.24 0.41
N ILE A 20 -4.43 -6.25 -0.45
CA ILE A 20 -5.50 -5.26 -0.72
C ILE A 20 -6.72 -5.95 -1.34
N LYS A 21 -6.52 -6.84 -2.32
CA LYS A 21 -7.59 -7.58 -2.99
C LYS A 21 -8.28 -8.60 -2.07
N GLU A 22 -7.55 -9.22 -1.14
CA GLU A 22 -8.09 -10.11 -0.11
C GLU A 22 -9.04 -9.36 0.83
N ILE A 23 -8.71 -8.12 1.18
CA ILE A 23 -9.56 -7.27 2.02
C ILE A 23 -10.78 -6.81 1.21
N ASP A 24 -10.54 -6.31 -0.01
CA ASP A 24 -11.60 -5.85 -0.89
C ASP A 24 -11.19 -5.89 -2.36
N GLN A 25 -11.84 -6.78 -3.12
CA GLN A 25 -11.57 -6.98 -4.54
C GLN A 25 -11.94 -5.79 -5.43
N SER A 26 -12.74 -4.84 -4.94
CA SER A 26 -13.13 -3.64 -5.69
C SER A 26 -12.09 -2.51 -5.63
N ILE A 27 -11.08 -2.64 -4.78
CA ILE A 27 -10.02 -1.63 -4.65
C ILE A 27 -9.00 -1.79 -5.77
N ILE A 28 -8.65 -0.66 -6.40
CA ILE A 28 -7.65 -0.61 -7.46
C ILE A 28 -6.50 0.31 -7.04
N ILE A 29 -5.26 -0.16 -7.18
CA ILE A 29 -4.06 0.68 -7.01
C ILE A 29 -3.89 1.51 -8.28
N ILE A 30 -4.03 2.84 -8.19
CA ILE A 30 -3.93 3.74 -9.35
C ILE A 30 -2.51 4.28 -9.57
N ARG A 31 -1.80 4.60 -8.48
CA ARG A 31 -0.48 5.25 -8.51
C ARG A 31 0.29 4.88 -7.27
N ILE A 32 1.60 4.82 -7.42
CA ILE A 32 2.52 4.54 -6.33
C ILE A 32 3.59 5.63 -6.34
N PHE A 33 3.89 6.17 -5.18
CA PHE A 33 4.93 7.18 -5.01
C PHE A 33 5.95 6.69 -4.00
N TYR A 34 7.23 6.82 -4.32
CA TYR A 34 8.29 6.65 -3.35
C TYR A 34 8.59 8.00 -2.68
N ILE A 35 8.37 8.04 -1.36
CA ILE A 35 8.62 9.22 -0.52
C ILE A 35 9.99 9.05 0.11
N PHE A 36 10.99 9.68 -0.49
CA PHE A 36 12.39 9.57 -0.04
C PHE A 36 12.57 10.04 1.41
N MET A 37 11.85 11.08 1.84
CA MET A 37 11.97 11.63 3.20
C MET A 37 11.50 10.65 4.28
N HIS A 38 10.52 9.82 3.98
CA HIS A 38 9.93 8.86 4.92
C HIS A 38 10.42 7.42 4.68
N ILE A 39 11.19 7.20 3.61
CA ILE A 39 11.65 5.88 3.18
C ILE A 39 10.45 4.92 3.09
N ALA A 40 9.39 5.38 2.40
CA ALA A 40 8.10 4.71 2.32
C ALA A 40 7.53 4.79 0.91
N TYR A 41 6.70 3.81 0.57
CA TYR A 41 5.91 3.78 -0.65
C TYR A 41 4.47 4.15 -0.32
N LYS A 42 3.95 5.16 -1.00
CA LYS A 42 2.57 5.63 -0.89
C LYS A 42 1.75 5.07 -2.03
N PHE A 43 0.79 4.24 -1.69
CA PHE A 43 -0.15 3.62 -2.62
C PHE A 43 -1.43 4.45 -2.65
N GLN A 44 -1.75 5.00 -3.80
CA GLN A 44 -3.06 5.61 -4.03
C GLN A 44 -4.02 4.52 -4.51
N LEU A 45 -5.07 4.33 -3.75
CA LEU A 45 -6.11 3.33 -3.93
C LEU A 45 -7.40 4.04 -4.34
N ILE A 46 -8.16 3.47 -5.26
CA ILE A 46 -9.49 3.96 -5.65
C ILE A 46 -10.53 2.88 -5.42
N LYS A 47 -11.69 3.30 -4.88
CA LYS A 47 -12.89 2.46 -4.72
C LYS A 47 -14.12 3.34 -4.81
N ASN A 48 -15.05 3.02 -5.72
CA ASN A 48 -16.33 3.73 -5.88
C ASN A 48 -16.18 5.27 -5.91
N ASP A 49 -15.27 5.79 -6.75
CA ASP A 49 -14.93 7.22 -6.88
C ASP A 49 -14.38 7.89 -5.61
N LYS A 50 -13.90 7.09 -4.65
CA LYS A 50 -13.17 7.58 -3.48
C LYS A 50 -11.71 7.18 -3.58
N LEU A 51 -10.83 8.09 -3.20
CA LEU A 51 -9.40 7.83 -3.09
C LEU A 51 -9.01 7.60 -1.63
N CYS A 52 -8.14 6.63 -1.41
CA CYS A 52 -7.47 6.39 -0.15
C CYS A 52 -5.96 6.30 -0.42
N THR A 53 -5.15 6.76 0.53
CA THR A 53 -3.70 6.67 0.40
C THR A 53 -3.11 5.92 1.56
N VAL A 54 -2.37 4.85 1.25
CA VAL A 54 -1.73 3.99 2.25
C VAL A 54 -0.23 4.15 2.12
N GLU A 55 0.45 4.47 3.22
CA GLU A 55 1.89 4.63 3.25
C GLU A 55 2.52 3.41 3.91
N ILE A 56 3.37 2.70 3.16
CA ILE A 56 4.02 1.47 3.60
C ILE A 56 5.53 1.69 3.66
N PRO A 57 6.18 1.52 4.82
CA PRO A 57 7.63 1.65 4.93
C PRO A 57 8.36 0.67 4.03
N ARG A 58 9.38 1.14 3.29
CA ARG A 58 10.19 0.28 2.41
C ARG A 58 10.81 -0.90 3.14
N LYS A 59 11.27 -0.69 4.38
CA LYS A 59 11.84 -1.74 5.24
C LYS A 59 10.90 -2.94 5.44
N MET A 60 9.59 -2.69 5.49
CA MET A 60 8.57 -3.73 5.67
C MET A 60 8.47 -4.54 4.38
N LEU A 61 8.34 -3.87 3.24
CA LEU A 61 8.29 -4.52 1.93
C LEU A 61 9.55 -5.34 1.61
N ASP A 62 10.72 -4.79 1.93
CA ASP A 62 12.01 -5.49 1.79
C ASP A 62 12.11 -6.68 2.77
N GLY A 63 11.50 -6.58 3.95
CA GLY A 63 11.41 -7.67 4.94
C GLY A 63 10.51 -8.81 4.48
N ILE A 64 9.35 -8.48 3.90
CA ILE A 64 8.43 -9.44 3.26
C ILE A 64 9.15 -10.18 2.12
N LYS A 65 9.90 -9.46 1.28
CA LYS A 65 10.66 -10.05 0.16
C LYS A 65 11.66 -11.12 0.64
N LYS A 66 12.14 -10.99 1.87
CA LYS A 66 13.06 -11.93 2.52
C LYS A 66 12.35 -13.10 3.23
N GLY A 67 11.03 -13.20 3.11
CA GLY A 67 10.22 -14.28 3.69
C GLY A 67 9.95 -14.12 5.19
N ASN A 68 9.96 -12.89 5.71
CA ASN A 68 9.67 -12.66 7.12
C ASN A 68 8.17 -12.46 7.35
N ALA A 69 7.51 -13.51 7.82
CA ALA A 69 6.08 -13.55 8.09
C ALA A 69 5.59 -12.44 9.05
N PHE A 70 6.44 -11.98 9.98
CA PHE A 70 6.08 -10.87 10.87
C PHE A 70 5.70 -9.61 10.10
N PHE A 71 6.41 -9.30 9.01
CA PHE A 71 6.11 -8.12 8.20
C PHE A 71 4.88 -8.30 7.31
N GLU A 72 4.48 -9.53 6.98
CA GLU A 72 3.24 -9.80 6.23
C GLU A 72 2.01 -9.58 7.11
N ASP A 73 2.06 -10.06 8.37
CA ASP A 73 1.01 -9.79 9.36
C ASP A 73 0.90 -8.29 9.67
N GLU A 74 2.04 -7.62 9.85
CA GLU A 74 2.08 -6.17 10.10
C GLU A 74 1.53 -5.37 8.91
N LEU A 75 1.88 -5.78 7.67
CA LEU A 75 1.34 -5.19 6.45
C LEU A 75 -0.18 -5.33 6.38
N THR A 76 -0.69 -6.53 6.66
CA THR A 76 -2.12 -6.82 6.63
C THR A 76 -2.86 -5.97 7.68
N SER A 77 -2.30 -5.83 8.87
CA SER A 77 -2.86 -4.97 9.93
C SER A 77 -2.87 -3.49 9.51
N LEU A 78 -1.77 -3.00 8.93
CA LEU A 78 -1.64 -1.61 8.48
C LEU A 78 -2.63 -1.28 7.36
N ILE A 79 -2.75 -2.15 6.35
CA ILE A 79 -3.70 -1.97 5.26
C ILE A 79 -5.12 -2.03 5.80
N ASN A 80 -5.46 -3.03 6.62
CA ASN A 80 -6.80 -3.13 7.20
C ASN A 80 -7.17 -1.90 8.01
N SER A 81 -6.28 -1.44 8.90
CA SER A 81 -6.53 -0.22 9.69
C SER A 81 -6.76 0.97 8.75
N SER A 82 -5.87 1.19 7.79
CA SER A 82 -5.99 2.32 6.85
C SER A 82 -7.27 2.27 6.02
N LEU A 83 -7.70 1.09 5.57
CA LEU A 83 -8.89 0.90 4.73
C LEU A 83 -10.20 0.96 5.52
N GLN A 84 -10.19 0.55 6.80
CA GLN A 84 -11.34 0.61 7.70
C GLN A 84 -11.59 2.01 8.25
N HIS A 85 -10.55 2.85 8.32
CA HIS A 85 -10.73 4.26 8.62
C HIS A 85 -11.52 4.94 7.48
N THR A 86 -12.79 5.28 7.75
CA THR A 86 -13.67 6.00 6.83
C THR A 86 -13.06 7.29 6.30
N ASP A 87 -12.18 7.92 7.08
CA ASP A 87 -11.46 9.15 6.72
C ASP A 87 -10.41 8.94 5.63
N CYS A 88 -9.98 7.70 5.38
CA CYS A 88 -9.06 7.43 4.28
C CYS A 88 -9.74 7.67 2.94
N TRP A 89 -11.03 7.31 2.80
CA TRP A 89 -11.78 7.36 1.56
C TRP A 89 -12.36 8.73 1.29
N ASN A 90 -11.50 9.63 0.82
CA ASN A 90 -11.89 10.98 0.43
C ASN A 90 -12.55 10.98 -0.94
N LYS A 91 -13.67 11.70 -1.07
CA LYS A 91 -14.35 11.90 -2.35
C LYS A 91 -13.45 12.76 -3.24
N VAL A 92 -13.23 12.31 -4.48
CA VAL A 92 -12.49 13.05 -5.51
C VAL A 92 -13.39 14.08 -6.17
#